data_AF-A0A350BDV0-F1
#
_entry.id   AF-A0A350BDV0-F1
#
_cell.length_a   1.000
_cell.length_b   1.000
_cell.length_c   1.000
_cell.angle_alpha   90.00
_cell.angle_beta   90.00
_cell.angle_gamma   90.00
#
_symmetry.space_group_name_H-M   'P 1'
#
loop_
_entity.id
_entity.type
_entity.pdbx_description
1 polymer ?
#
loop_
_entity_poly.entity_id
_entity_poly.type
_entity_poly.pdbx_seq_one_letter_code
_entity_poly.pdbx_strand_id
1 'polypeptide(L)'
;MYPALRQSYKYGSSQKDTGPAEDNFYQFEFFLKSNVRIDLQLDPSTYLIADEAKNRQTAREYGLKVGYLNRVKDAMRVSFLTSEQFVIWEPNVNIAGTTEFGGRLDILDYDQSFDYDLSTNKEYMFGEYNSDEFLVYDESARVNNIDKHTTFNALSAPGVQPLSIPLSKANGLEIAKETSVSTSYLTDFNNQNAVLLRLYPNLPQRMVVTVYAEGWDRDMHNDINYAAFALNLVFGGRYAPL
;
A
#
# COMPACT_ATOMS: atom_id res chain seq x y z
N MET A 1 -12.56 0.37 10.57
CA MET A 1 -12.49 0.96 9.21
C MET A 1 -12.59 -0.20 8.23
N TYR A 2 -13.40 -0.11 7.17
CA TYR A 2 -13.38 -1.14 6.12
C TYR A 2 -12.09 -0.95 5.30
N PRO A 3 -11.46 -2.03 4.78
CA PRO A 3 -10.36 -1.86 3.87
C PRO A 3 -10.82 -1.02 2.68
N ALA A 4 -9.96 -0.14 2.18
CA ALA A 4 -10.24 0.70 1.02
C ALA A 4 -8.94 0.89 0.23
N LEU A 5 -9.06 0.89 -1.10
CA LEU A 5 -7.97 1.33 -1.97
C LEU A 5 -7.84 2.84 -1.81
N ARG A 6 -6.66 3.34 -1.45
CA ARG A 6 -6.44 4.78 -1.23
C ARG A 6 -5.77 5.42 -2.44
N GLN A 7 -6.20 6.63 -2.78
CA GLN A 7 -5.51 7.43 -3.80
C GLN A 7 -4.18 7.96 -3.27
N SER A 8 -3.21 8.15 -4.18
CA SER A 8 -1.96 8.84 -3.86
C SER A 8 -2.17 10.31 -3.50
N TYR A 9 -1.39 10.78 -2.53
CA TYR A 9 -1.36 12.19 -2.18
C TYR A 9 -0.93 13.02 -3.39
N LYS A 10 -1.68 14.09 -3.69
CA LYS A 10 -1.37 15.02 -4.79
C LYS A 10 -0.94 16.34 -4.18
N TYR A 11 0.13 16.94 -4.71
CA TYR A 11 0.55 18.28 -4.28
C TYR A 11 -0.65 19.26 -4.34
N GLY A 12 -0.94 19.93 -3.23
CA GLY A 12 -2.09 20.83 -3.09
C GLY A 12 -3.41 20.18 -2.64
N SER A 13 -3.46 18.87 -2.38
CA SER A 13 -4.63 18.24 -1.73
C SER A 13 -4.65 18.48 -0.22
N SER A 14 -5.85 18.38 0.38
CA SER A 14 -6.04 18.45 1.84
C SER A 14 -4.99 17.61 2.58
N GLN A 15 -4.31 18.21 3.57
CA GLN A 15 -3.20 17.58 4.30
C GLN A 15 -3.59 16.34 5.10
N LYS A 16 -4.90 16.06 5.28
CA LYS A 16 -5.41 15.12 6.29
C LYS A 16 -6.26 13.95 5.78
N ASP A 17 -6.55 13.87 4.48
CA ASP A 17 -7.43 12.81 3.97
C ASP A 17 -7.05 12.36 2.56
N THR A 18 -6.99 11.04 2.36
CA THR A 18 -6.91 10.41 1.05
C THR A 18 -8.21 9.64 0.79
N GLY A 19 -9.02 10.15 -0.13
CA GLY A 19 -10.22 9.45 -0.57
C GLY A 19 -9.94 8.08 -1.22
N PRO A 20 -11.00 7.31 -1.51
CA PRO A 20 -10.89 6.08 -2.27
C PRO A 20 -10.20 6.30 -3.63
N ALA A 21 -9.42 5.32 -4.09
CA ALA A 21 -8.79 5.37 -5.41
C ALA A 21 -9.86 5.37 -6.53
N GLU A 22 -9.79 6.36 -7.42
CA GLU A 22 -10.68 6.49 -8.58
C GLU A 22 -10.00 6.12 -9.91
N ASP A 23 -8.68 5.99 -9.92
CA ASP A 23 -7.85 5.68 -11.09
C ASP A 23 -6.63 4.81 -10.73
N ASN A 24 -5.81 4.46 -11.73
CA ASN A 24 -4.52 3.75 -11.57
C ASN A 24 -4.62 2.32 -10.97
N PHE A 25 -5.69 1.61 -11.27
CA PHE A 25 -5.84 0.19 -10.93
C PHE A 25 -6.32 -0.63 -12.13
N TYR A 26 -6.03 -1.93 -12.10
CA TYR A 26 -6.62 -2.91 -13.03
C TYR A 26 -7.66 -3.72 -12.28
N GLN A 27 -8.85 -3.89 -12.87
CA GLN A 27 -9.92 -4.68 -12.29
C GLN A 27 -10.33 -5.81 -13.22
N PHE A 28 -10.52 -7.00 -12.64
CA PHE A 28 -10.94 -8.21 -13.33
C PHE A 28 -12.16 -8.80 -12.62
N GLU A 29 -13.15 -9.25 -13.39
CA GLU A 29 -14.29 -9.98 -12.84
C GLU A 29 -14.19 -11.47 -13.19
N PHE A 30 -14.30 -12.31 -12.17
CA PHE A 30 -14.34 -13.75 -12.30
C PHE A 30 -15.73 -14.25 -11.92
N PHE A 31 -16.30 -15.10 -12.79
CA PHE A 31 -17.54 -15.82 -12.53
C PHE A 31 -17.20 -17.29 -12.31
N LEU A 32 -17.36 -17.74 -11.07
CA LEU A 32 -16.93 -19.06 -10.61
C LEU A 32 -18.17 -19.91 -10.33
N LYS A 33 -18.16 -21.16 -10.79
CA LYS A 33 -19.23 -22.12 -10.55
C LYS A 33 -18.64 -23.46 -10.16
N SER A 34 -19.29 -24.12 -9.20
CA SER A 34 -18.95 -25.49 -8.79
C SER A 34 -20.22 -26.35 -8.80
N ASN A 35 -20.06 -27.65 -9.01
CA ASN A 35 -21.13 -28.64 -8.84
C ASN A 35 -21.30 -29.09 -7.39
N VAL A 36 -20.34 -28.76 -6.52
CA VAL A 36 -20.34 -29.05 -5.08
C VAL A 36 -20.09 -27.78 -4.28
N ARG A 37 -20.36 -27.82 -2.96
CA ARG A 37 -20.03 -26.70 -2.08
C ARG A 37 -18.51 -26.66 -1.83
N ILE A 38 -17.91 -25.51 -2.11
CA ILE A 38 -16.46 -25.27 -1.96
C ILE A 38 -16.26 -23.95 -1.25
N ASP A 39 -15.46 -23.97 -0.18
CA ASP A 39 -14.90 -22.75 0.41
C ASP A 39 -13.58 -22.47 -0.33
N LEU A 40 -13.58 -21.38 -1.11
CA LEU A 40 -12.48 -21.00 -2.00
C LEU A 40 -11.50 -20.09 -1.25
N GLN A 41 -10.22 -20.43 -1.33
CA GLN A 41 -9.11 -19.71 -0.70
C GLN A 41 -7.98 -19.50 -1.71
N LEU A 42 -7.01 -18.66 -1.34
CA LEU A 42 -5.79 -18.50 -2.12
C LEU A 42 -4.91 -19.74 -1.94
N ASP A 43 -4.35 -20.26 -3.01
CA ASP A 43 -3.38 -21.36 -2.94
C ASP A 43 -1.96 -20.81 -2.67
N PRO A 44 -1.12 -21.51 -1.87
CA PRO A 44 0.28 -21.13 -1.62
C PRO A 44 1.15 -20.92 -2.87
N SER A 45 0.78 -21.47 -4.03
CA SER A 45 1.45 -21.23 -5.31
C SER A 45 1.13 -19.86 -5.94
N THR A 46 0.24 -19.08 -5.34
CA THR A 46 -0.02 -17.70 -5.73
C THR A 46 1.19 -16.82 -5.46
N TYR A 47 1.55 -15.96 -6.42
CA TYR A 47 2.67 -15.05 -6.26
C TYR A 47 2.48 -13.75 -7.05
N LEU A 48 3.20 -12.72 -6.59
CA LEU A 48 3.45 -11.49 -7.33
C LEU A 48 4.96 -11.24 -7.32
N ILE A 49 5.58 -11.26 -8.50
CA ILE A 49 7.03 -11.08 -8.66
C ILE A 49 7.33 -10.02 -9.71
N ALA A 50 8.48 -9.35 -9.59
CA ALA A 50 8.97 -8.46 -10.61
C ALA A 50 9.40 -9.25 -11.86
N ASP A 51 9.09 -8.74 -13.05
CA ASP A 51 9.69 -9.25 -14.29
C ASP A 51 11.08 -8.63 -14.45
N GLU A 52 12.07 -9.23 -13.80
CA GLU A 52 13.43 -8.68 -13.75
C GLU A 52 14.08 -8.53 -15.12
N ALA A 53 13.73 -9.41 -16.07
CA ALA A 53 14.27 -9.36 -17.42
C ALA A 53 13.73 -8.13 -18.16
N LYS A 54 12.40 -7.92 -18.10
CA LYS A 54 11.76 -6.75 -18.70
C LYS A 54 12.18 -5.46 -18.01
N ASN A 55 12.24 -5.45 -16.68
CA ASN A 55 12.69 -4.28 -15.90
C ASN A 55 14.14 -3.91 -16.20
N ARG A 56 15.03 -4.89 -16.43
CA ARG A 56 16.40 -4.62 -16.85
C ARG A 56 16.48 -4.01 -18.25
N GLN A 57 15.60 -4.44 -19.16
CA GLN A 57 15.47 -3.83 -20.49
C GLN A 57 15.00 -2.37 -20.36
N THR A 58 13.90 -2.13 -19.64
CA THR A 58 13.35 -0.80 -19.36
C THR A 58 14.39 0.11 -18.71
N ALA A 59 15.12 -0.37 -17.70
CA ALA A 59 16.16 0.39 -17.02
C ALA A 59 17.23 0.91 -17.99
N ARG A 60 17.64 0.10 -18.97
CA ARG A 60 18.62 0.50 -20.00
C ARG A 60 18.03 1.51 -20.99
N GLU A 61 16.79 1.31 -21.40
CA GLU A 61 16.10 2.16 -22.38
C GLU A 61 15.85 3.58 -21.85
N TYR A 62 15.47 3.69 -20.57
CA TYR A 62 15.07 4.96 -19.94
C TYR A 62 16.12 5.53 -18.96
N GLY A 63 17.29 4.88 -18.82
CA GLY A 63 18.33 5.32 -17.89
C GLY A 63 17.94 5.22 -16.41
N LEU A 64 17.07 4.26 -16.06
CA LEU A 64 16.54 4.07 -14.70
C LEU A 64 17.35 3.03 -13.91
N LYS A 65 17.16 2.98 -12.59
CA LYS A 65 17.75 1.94 -11.74
C LYS A 65 16.84 0.72 -11.71
N VAL A 66 17.34 -0.43 -12.18
CA VAL A 66 16.60 -1.71 -12.16
C VAL A 66 16.09 -2.09 -10.76
N GLY A 67 16.85 -1.73 -9.71
CA GLY A 67 16.47 -1.98 -8.33
C GLY A 67 15.22 -1.22 -7.89
N TYR A 68 14.94 -0.05 -8.47
CA TYR A 68 13.72 0.72 -8.21
C TYR A 68 12.52 0.09 -8.92
N LEU A 69 12.66 -0.25 -10.21
CA LEU A 69 11.61 -0.94 -10.96
C LEU A 69 11.19 -2.26 -10.31
N ASN A 70 12.15 -3.05 -9.80
CA ASN A 70 11.86 -4.31 -9.16
C ASN A 70 11.13 -4.19 -7.80
N ARG A 71 11.02 -2.98 -7.22
CA ARG A 71 10.20 -2.74 -6.01
C ARG A 71 8.70 -2.86 -6.30
N VAL A 72 8.29 -2.89 -7.56
CA VAL A 72 6.90 -3.17 -7.95
C VAL A 72 6.34 -4.39 -7.22
N LYS A 73 7.16 -5.42 -6.99
CA LYS A 73 6.69 -6.63 -6.31
C LYS A 73 6.31 -6.42 -4.83
N ASP A 74 6.90 -5.43 -4.18
CA ASP A 74 6.68 -5.12 -2.77
C ASP A 74 5.58 -4.04 -2.62
N ALA A 75 5.38 -3.26 -3.67
CA ALA A 75 4.46 -2.13 -3.71
C ALA A 75 3.06 -2.47 -4.20
N MET A 76 2.94 -3.47 -5.07
CA MET A 76 1.65 -3.86 -5.61
C MET A 76 0.83 -4.57 -4.54
N ARG A 77 -0.47 -4.30 -4.58
CA ARG A 77 -1.48 -4.89 -3.72
C ARG A 77 -2.56 -5.50 -4.61
N VAL A 78 -3.19 -6.55 -4.09
CA VAL A 78 -4.28 -7.23 -4.80
C VAL A 78 -5.46 -7.34 -3.87
N SER A 79 -6.60 -6.74 -4.21
CA SER A 79 -7.81 -6.85 -3.41
C SER A 79 -8.81 -7.83 -4.02
N PHE A 80 -9.54 -8.53 -3.16
CA PHE A 80 -10.62 -9.43 -3.52
C PHE A 80 -11.93 -8.89 -2.94
N LEU A 81 -12.90 -8.59 -3.80
CA LEU A 81 -14.26 -8.23 -3.42
C LEU A 81 -15.21 -9.35 -3.83
N THR A 82 -15.88 -9.94 -2.85
CA THR A 82 -16.82 -11.04 -3.03
C THR A 82 -18.11 -10.78 -2.25
N SER A 83 -19.08 -11.71 -2.32
CA SER A 83 -20.26 -11.69 -1.45
C SER A 83 -19.92 -11.84 0.03
N GLU A 84 -18.77 -12.43 0.33
CA GLU A 84 -18.37 -12.78 1.70
C GLU A 84 -17.57 -11.66 2.36
N GLN A 85 -16.66 -11.02 1.61
CA GLN A 85 -15.77 -10.01 2.17
C GLN A 85 -15.10 -9.12 1.12
N PHE A 86 -14.50 -8.04 1.63
CA PHE A 86 -13.48 -7.27 0.94
C PHE A 86 -12.16 -7.41 1.71
N VAL A 87 -11.11 -7.86 1.02
CA VAL A 87 -9.79 -8.08 1.62
C VAL A 87 -8.69 -7.62 0.69
N ILE A 88 -7.65 -7.00 1.24
CA ILE A 88 -6.45 -6.56 0.53
C ILE A 88 -5.32 -7.52 0.87
N TRP A 89 -4.74 -8.15 -0.15
CA TRP A 89 -3.53 -8.95 -0.04
C TRP A 89 -2.29 -8.09 -0.25
N GLU A 90 -1.42 -8.10 0.75
CA GLU A 90 -0.06 -7.56 0.69
C GLU A 90 0.92 -8.71 0.40
N PRO A 91 1.43 -8.84 -0.84
CA PRO A 91 2.36 -9.88 -1.20
C PRO A 91 3.75 -9.61 -0.59
N ASN A 92 4.55 -10.67 -0.47
CA ASN A 92 5.98 -10.58 -0.15
C ASN A 92 6.34 -9.99 1.24
N VAL A 93 5.38 -9.94 2.17
CA VAL A 93 5.63 -9.54 3.57
C VAL A 93 5.31 -10.65 4.56
N ASN A 94 6.04 -10.66 5.69
CA ASN A 94 5.76 -11.54 6.81
C ASN A 94 4.62 -11.00 7.69
N ILE A 95 4.53 -9.68 7.81
CA ILE A 95 3.53 -8.96 8.60
C ILE A 95 2.92 -7.91 7.68
N ALA A 96 1.64 -8.04 7.39
CA ALA A 96 0.89 -7.10 6.56
C ALA A 96 0.31 -5.95 7.38
N GLY A 97 -0.15 -4.90 6.70
CA GLY A 97 -0.82 -3.75 7.31
C GLY A 97 0.12 -2.88 8.14
N THR A 98 1.41 -2.88 7.79
CA THR A 98 2.42 -2.05 8.48
C THR A 98 2.62 -0.70 7.82
N THR A 99 2.15 -0.53 6.58
CA THR A 99 2.22 0.76 5.90
C THR A 99 1.41 1.80 6.64
N GLU A 100 2.06 2.90 7.01
CA GLU A 100 1.45 4.06 7.64
C GLU A 100 1.05 5.09 6.61
N PHE A 101 -0.14 5.64 6.80
CA PHE A 101 -0.77 6.62 5.93
C PHE A 101 -0.54 8.03 6.45
N GLY A 102 0.68 8.34 6.90
CA GLY A 102 1.03 9.67 7.37
C GLY A 102 2.49 9.84 7.78
N GLY A 103 2.97 11.09 7.72
CA GLY A 103 4.33 11.48 8.05
C GLY A 103 4.72 12.82 7.43
N ARG A 104 6.03 13.06 7.28
CA ARG A 104 6.57 14.27 6.66
C ARG A 104 6.73 14.06 5.16
N LEU A 105 5.97 14.77 4.32
CA LEU A 105 5.99 14.56 2.87
C LEU A 105 7.40 14.75 2.28
N ASP A 106 7.83 13.83 1.42
CA ASP A 106 9.18 13.81 0.83
C ASP A 106 9.48 15.14 0.13
N ILE A 107 10.66 15.68 0.45
CA ILE A 107 11.21 16.91 -0.10
C ILE A 107 12.69 16.64 -0.30
N LEU A 108 13.08 16.57 -1.57
CA LEU A 108 14.46 16.30 -1.98
C LEU A 108 15.20 17.62 -2.25
N ASP A 109 16.53 17.56 -2.23
CA ASP A 109 17.40 18.75 -2.43
C ASP A 109 17.09 19.51 -3.73
N TYR A 110 16.54 18.83 -4.75
CA TYR A 110 16.18 19.46 -6.02
C TYR A 110 14.77 20.08 -6.03
N ASP A 111 13.88 19.70 -5.11
CA ASP A 111 12.51 20.21 -5.05
C ASP A 111 12.46 21.63 -4.46
N GLN A 112 13.44 21.99 -3.62
CA GLN A 112 13.61 23.29 -2.94
C GLN A 112 12.35 23.87 -2.27
N SER A 113 11.33 23.03 -2.05
CA SER A 113 10.01 23.41 -1.57
C SER A 113 9.77 22.70 -0.26
N PHE A 114 10.20 23.32 0.85
CA PHE A 114 9.99 22.78 2.18
C PHE A 114 8.54 23.03 2.64
N ASP A 115 7.89 22.00 3.19
CA ASP A 115 6.50 22.01 3.60
C ASP A 115 6.38 22.31 5.09
N TYR A 116 6.17 23.59 5.40
CA TYR A 116 6.00 24.06 6.77
C TYR A 116 5.05 25.25 6.84
N ASP A 117 4.49 25.46 8.03
CA ASP A 117 3.65 26.61 8.33
C ASP A 117 4.53 27.85 8.52
N LEU A 118 4.44 28.79 7.57
CA LEU A 118 5.15 30.08 7.60
C LEU A 118 4.81 30.93 8.83
N SER A 119 3.65 30.73 9.46
CA SER A 119 3.22 31.52 10.61
C SER A 119 3.80 31.02 11.93
N THR A 120 4.02 29.71 12.04
CA THR A 120 4.52 29.06 13.27
C THR A 120 5.95 28.52 13.12
N ASN A 121 6.50 28.50 11.90
CA ASN A 121 7.77 27.87 11.54
C ASN A 121 7.82 26.39 11.94
N LYS A 122 6.75 25.63 11.72
CA LYS A 122 6.64 24.20 12.06
C LYS A 122 6.37 23.36 10.82
N GLU A 123 7.05 22.22 10.68
CA GLU A 123 6.79 21.28 9.58
C GLU A 123 5.34 20.77 9.58
N TYR A 124 4.79 20.49 8.40
CA TYR A 124 3.47 19.88 8.31
C TYR A 124 3.52 18.37 8.58
N MET A 125 2.53 17.87 9.33
CA MET A 125 2.19 16.44 9.36
C MET A 125 1.14 16.17 8.29
N PHE A 126 1.47 15.30 7.34
CA PHE A 126 0.58 14.86 6.28
C PHE A 126 -0.05 13.51 6.59
N GLY A 127 -1.22 13.26 6.03
CA GLY A 127 -1.91 11.98 6.04
C GLY A 127 -2.97 11.83 7.12
N GLU A 128 -3.40 10.59 7.34
CA GLU A 128 -4.48 10.19 8.23
C GLU A 128 -3.94 9.90 9.64
N TYR A 129 -4.27 10.74 10.62
CA TYR A 129 -3.90 10.57 12.01
C TYR A 129 -4.95 11.18 12.96
N ASN A 130 -4.88 10.80 14.24
CA ASN A 130 -5.93 11.11 15.21
C ASN A 130 -6.06 12.61 15.59
N SER A 131 -4.97 13.33 15.87
CA SER A 131 -5.04 14.74 16.31
C SER A 131 -3.70 15.47 16.20
N ASP A 132 -3.74 16.78 15.92
CA ASP A 132 -2.57 17.66 15.86
C ASP A 132 -1.98 17.95 17.25
N GLU A 133 -2.77 17.76 18.31
CA GLU A 133 -2.33 18.02 19.70
C GLU A 133 -1.20 17.08 20.15
N PHE A 134 -1.07 15.93 19.49
CA PHE A 134 -0.04 14.95 19.78
C PHE A 134 1.28 15.21 19.03
N LEU A 135 1.30 16.18 18.10
CA LEU A 135 2.48 16.49 17.30
C LEU A 135 3.56 17.16 18.16
N VAL A 136 4.72 16.50 18.23
CA VAL A 136 5.90 16.99 18.94
C VAL A 136 6.92 17.48 17.93
N TYR A 137 7.32 18.73 18.09
CA TYR A 137 8.36 19.38 17.30
C TYR A 137 9.63 19.46 18.12
N ASP A 138 10.69 18.83 17.64
CA ASP A 138 11.93 18.67 18.39
C ASP A 138 13.13 18.67 17.46
N GLU A 139 14.11 19.52 17.74
CA GLU A 139 15.29 19.73 16.90
C GLU A 139 16.10 18.44 16.66
N SER A 140 16.06 17.47 17.57
CA SER A 140 16.72 16.17 17.39
C SER A 140 16.15 15.34 16.23
N ALA A 141 14.93 15.68 15.76
CA ALA A 141 14.30 15.03 14.60
C ALA A 141 14.68 15.65 13.25
N ARG A 142 15.54 16.69 13.24
CA ARG A 142 15.99 17.33 11.99
C ARG A 142 16.65 16.32 11.07
N VAL A 143 16.14 16.21 9.84
CA VAL A 143 16.77 15.42 8.79
C VAL A 143 17.52 16.33 7.83
N ASN A 144 18.84 16.15 7.78
CA ASN A 144 19.73 16.92 6.91
C ASN A 144 20.18 16.14 5.68
N ASN A 145 19.94 14.83 5.63
CA ASN A 145 20.26 13.96 4.50
C ASN A 145 19.22 12.84 4.43
N ILE A 146 18.81 12.46 3.21
CA ILE A 146 17.89 11.34 2.96
C ILE A 146 18.70 10.17 2.40
N ASP A 147 18.81 9.08 3.19
CA ASP A 147 19.49 7.86 2.76
C ASP A 147 18.57 6.90 1.98
N LYS A 148 17.25 7.10 2.07
CA LYS A 148 16.22 6.29 1.42
C LYS A 148 15.04 7.17 1.00
N HIS A 149 14.78 7.21 -0.31
CA HIS A 149 13.59 7.86 -0.87
C HIS A 149 12.34 7.05 -0.49
N THR A 150 11.41 7.72 0.20
CA THR A 150 10.09 7.22 0.60
C THR A 150 9.16 8.43 0.81
N THR A 151 7.84 8.29 0.63
CA THR A 151 6.84 9.36 0.85
C THR A 151 7.07 10.22 2.08
N PHE A 152 7.46 9.59 3.18
CA PHE A 152 7.43 10.20 4.50
C PHE A 152 8.82 10.48 5.07
N ASN A 153 9.78 10.72 4.17
CA ASN A 153 11.15 11.00 4.55
C ASN A 153 11.65 12.31 3.95
N ALA A 154 11.18 13.42 4.50
CA ALA A 154 11.56 14.77 4.09
C ALA A 154 12.88 15.25 4.69
N LEU A 155 13.59 16.12 3.96
CA LEU A 155 14.57 17.03 4.54
C LEU A 155 13.86 18.12 5.35
N SER A 156 14.53 18.56 6.41
CA SER A 156 14.01 19.61 7.30
C SER A 156 14.65 20.96 6.98
N ALA A 157 13.83 21.96 6.67
CA ALA A 157 14.31 23.31 6.33
C ALA A 157 15.11 23.94 7.49
N PRO A 158 16.28 24.57 7.22
CA PRO A 158 17.01 25.32 8.24
C PRO A 158 16.13 26.40 8.89
N GLY A 159 16.13 26.46 10.22
CA GLY A 159 15.34 27.45 10.99
C GLY A 159 13.85 27.11 11.18
N VAL A 160 13.36 26.01 10.59
CA VAL A 160 12.02 25.45 10.82
C VAL A 160 12.09 24.41 11.94
N GLN A 161 11.09 24.37 12.82
CA GLN A 161 10.95 23.36 13.87
C GLN A 161 10.56 22.01 13.25
N PRO A 162 11.41 20.98 13.33
CA PRO A 162 11.16 19.71 12.66
C PRO A 162 10.19 18.83 13.45
N LEU A 163 9.32 18.14 12.73
CA LEU A 163 8.35 17.21 13.29
C LEU A 163 9.03 15.90 13.67
N SER A 164 8.87 15.47 14.92
CA SER A 164 9.35 14.18 15.40
C SER A 164 8.24 13.14 15.41
N ILE A 165 8.18 12.29 14.38
CA ILE A 165 7.21 11.17 14.35
C ILE A 165 7.38 10.23 15.56
N PRO A 166 8.60 9.82 15.97
CA PRO A 166 8.78 8.96 17.14
C PRO A 166 8.29 9.60 18.45
N LEU A 167 8.61 10.88 18.68
CA LEU A 167 8.16 11.57 19.90
C LEU A 167 6.66 11.86 19.85
N SER A 168 6.10 12.16 18.68
CA SER A 168 4.66 12.35 18.52
C SER A 168 3.91 11.06 18.84
N LYS A 169 4.40 9.90 18.38
CA LYS A 169 3.83 8.58 18.74
C LYS A 169 3.93 8.31 20.24
N ALA A 170 5.07 8.64 20.86
CA ALA A 170 5.22 8.56 22.31
C ALA A 170 4.27 9.49 23.08
N ASN A 171 3.83 10.58 22.45
CA ASN A 171 2.86 11.53 22.97
C ASN A 171 1.40 11.18 22.65
N GLY A 172 1.13 10.04 21.98
CA GLY A 172 -0.23 9.58 21.67
C GLY A 172 -0.69 9.77 20.22
N LEU A 173 0.20 10.16 19.31
CA LEU A 173 -0.11 10.20 17.87
C LEU A 173 -0.38 8.79 17.37
N GLU A 174 -1.57 8.59 16.79
CA GLU A 174 -1.94 7.37 16.08
C GLU A 174 -2.08 7.70 14.60
N ILE A 175 -1.22 7.10 13.78
CA ILE A 175 -1.25 7.21 12.32
C ILE A 175 -2.05 6.02 11.78
N ALA A 176 -3.00 6.28 10.88
CA ALA A 176 -3.77 5.24 10.23
C ALA A 176 -2.83 4.31 9.44
N LYS A 177 -3.23 3.04 9.34
CA LYS A 177 -2.46 2.00 8.64
C LYS A 177 -3.31 1.32 7.60
N GLU A 178 -2.64 0.78 6.57
CA GLU A 178 -3.31 -0.11 5.63
C GLU A 178 -3.95 -1.28 6.39
N THR A 179 -5.19 -1.60 6.04
CA THR A 179 -5.85 -2.83 6.51
C THR A 179 -5.69 -3.90 5.43
N SER A 180 -4.61 -4.66 5.52
CA SER A 180 -4.25 -5.73 4.58
C SER A 180 -3.83 -7.00 5.32
N VAL A 181 -3.75 -8.10 4.57
CA VAL A 181 -3.37 -9.42 5.07
C VAL A 181 -2.22 -10.00 4.25
N SER A 182 -1.40 -10.82 4.90
CA SER A 182 -0.25 -11.47 4.26
C SER A 182 -0.68 -12.66 3.41
N THR A 183 0.25 -13.15 2.57
CA THR A 183 0.07 -14.42 1.86
C THR A 183 -0.24 -15.56 2.83
N SER A 184 0.52 -15.67 3.93
CA SER A 184 0.35 -16.74 4.92
C SER A 184 -1.05 -16.76 5.54
N TYR A 185 -1.67 -15.59 5.73
CA TYR A 185 -3.05 -15.50 6.21
C TYR A 185 -4.03 -16.07 5.18
N LEU A 186 -3.93 -15.63 3.92
CA LEU A 186 -4.89 -16.01 2.87
C LEU A 186 -4.76 -17.47 2.40
N THR A 187 -3.57 -18.05 2.57
CA THR A 187 -3.28 -19.44 2.19
C THR A 187 -3.41 -20.41 3.37
N ASP A 188 -3.74 -19.91 4.58
CA ASP A 188 -4.05 -20.79 5.70
C ASP A 188 -5.45 -21.36 5.51
N PHE A 189 -5.49 -22.57 4.98
CA PHE A 189 -6.75 -23.23 4.74
C PHE A 189 -7.54 -23.56 6.03
N ASN A 190 -6.90 -23.55 7.21
CA ASN A 190 -7.59 -23.75 8.48
C ASN A 190 -8.25 -22.47 9.01
N ASN A 191 -7.88 -21.31 8.46
CA ASN A 191 -8.44 -20.02 8.83
C ASN A 191 -9.74 -19.76 8.06
N GLN A 192 -10.89 -19.85 8.75
CA GLN A 192 -12.20 -19.60 8.16
C GLN A 192 -12.37 -18.13 7.66
N ASN A 193 -11.60 -17.19 8.21
CA ASN A 193 -11.62 -15.80 7.77
C ASN A 193 -10.81 -15.59 6.46
N ALA A 194 -9.97 -16.55 6.08
CA ALA A 194 -9.25 -16.53 4.80
C ALA A 194 -10.08 -17.04 3.62
N VAL A 195 -11.31 -17.51 3.85
CA VAL A 195 -12.24 -17.92 2.78
C VAL A 195 -12.65 -16.71 1.95
N LEU A 196 -12.11 -16.60 0.74
CA LEU A 196 -12.39 -15.50 -0.17
C LEU A 196 -13.83 -15.57 -0.70
N LEU A 197 -14.32 -16.76 -1.02
CA LEU A 197 -15.64 -16.94 -1.62
C LEU A 197 -16.21 -18.34 -1.31
N ARG A 198 -17.51 -18.42 -1.05
CA ARG A 198 -18.21 -19.70 -0.91
C ARG A 198 -18.96 -20.03 -2.19
N LEU A 199 -18.56 -21.10 -2.86
CA LEU A 199 -19.26 -21.61 -4.03
C LEU A 199 -20.34 -22.58 -3.59
N TYR A 200 -21.57 -22.34 -4.03
CA TYR A 200 -22.70 -23.23 -3.80
C TYR A 200 -22.98 -24.07 -5.06
N PRO A 201 -23.50 -25.30 -4.91
CA PRO A 201 -23.78 -26.19 -6.04
C PRO A 201 -24.64 -25.50 -7.10
N ASN A 202 -24.10 -25.44 -8.31
CA ASN A 202 -24.73 -24.89 -9.51
C ASN A 202 -25.13 -23.41 -9.44
N LEU A 203 -24.69 -22.67 -8.44
CA LEU A 203 -24.93 -21.23 -8.30
C LEU A 203 -23.65 -20.46 -8.66
N PRO A 204 -23.60 -19.75 -9.81
CA PRO A 204 -22.47 -18.88 -10.14
C PRO A 204 -22.28 -17.80 -9.08
N GLN A 205 -21.03 -17.56 -8.72
CA GLN A 205 -20.64 -16.52 -7.79
C GLN A 205 -19.62 -15.59 -8.45
N ARG A 206 -19.67 -14.31 -8.08
CA ARG A 206 -18.78 -13.28 -8.63
C ARG A 206 -17.65 -12.98 -7.64
N MET A 207 -16.44 -12.88 -8.16
CA MET A 207 -15.28 -12.32 -7.48
C MET A 207 -14.73 -11.19 -8.34
N VAL A 208 -14.57 -10.02 -7.74
CA VAL A 208 -13.87 -8.89 -8.37
C VAL A 208 -12.47 -8.83 -7.78
N VAL A 209 -11.46 -8.86 -8.64
CA VAL A 209 -10.06 -8.74 -8.26
C VAL A 209 -9.52 -7.43 -8.79
N THR A 210 -8.93 -6.63 -7.90
CA THR A 210 -8.31 -5.36 -8.27
C THR A 210 -6.84 -5.38 -7.93
N VAL A 211 -6.01 -4.97 -8.88
CA VAL A 211 -4.56 -4.85 -8.74
C VAL A 211 -4.23 -3.36 -8.72
N TYR A 212 -3.59 -2.89 -7.66
CA TYR A 212 -3.28 -1.48 -7.47
C TYR A 212 -1.88 -1.32 -6.87
N ALA A 213 -1.20 -0.23 -7.22
CA ALA A 213 0.01 0.17 -6.52
C ALA A 213 -0.41 0.88 -5.23
N GLU A 214 0.19 0.52 -4.09
CA GLU A 214 -0.10 1.22 -2.84
C GLU A 214 0.21 2.72 -2.98
N GLY A 215 -0.85 3.52 -2.86
CA GLY A 215 -0.87 4.93 -3.22
C GLY A 215 -0.45 5.84 -2.09
N TRP A 216 0.78 5.76 -1.59
CA TRP A 216 1.29 6.82 -0.72
C TRP A 216 2.57 7.44 -1.24
N ASP A 217 3.38 6.73 -2.01
CA ASP A 217 4.66 7.23 -2.44
C ASP A 217 4.63 7.64 -3.90
N ARG A 218 4.58 8.96 -4.15
CA ARG A 218 4.69 9.51 -5.51
C ARG A 218 6.01 9.10 -6.14
N ASP A 219 7.08 9.00 -5.38
CA ASP A 219 8.39 8.61 -5.88
C ASP A 219 8.48 7.11 -6.08
N MET A 220 7.87 6.29 -5.22
CA MET A 220 7.69 4.87 -5.51
C MET A 220 6.84 4.68 -6.76
N HIS A 221 5.73 5.42 -6.90
CA HIS A 221 4.88 5.38 -8.08
C HIS A 221 5.65 5.75 -9.33
N ASN A 222 6.46 6.82 -9.29
CA ASN A 222 7.37 7.21 -10.37
C ASN A 222 8.42 6.11 -10.65
N ASP A 223 9.01 5.54 -9.59
CA ASP A 223 10.03 4.50 -9.62
C ASP A 223 9.52 3.20 -10.24
N ILE A 224 8.23 2.89 -10.07
CA ILE A 224 7.60 1.67 -10.59
C ILE A 224 6.70 1.92 -11.81
N ASN A 225 6.54 3.16 -12.27
CA ASN A 225 5.62 3.49 -13.38
C ASN A 225 5.97 2.74 -14.68
N TYR A 226 7.26 2.47 -14.89
CA TYR A 226 7.75 1.70 -16.03
C TYR A 226 8.03 0.22 -15.70
N ALA A 227 7.68 -0.22 -14.50
CA ALA A 227 7.96 -1.57 -14.05
C ALA A 227 7.00 -2.58 -14.68
N ALA A 228 7.50 -3.78 -14.86
CA ALA A 228 6.77 -4.96 -15.24
C ALA A 228 6.81 -5.97 -14.09
N PHE A 229 5.70 -6.68 -13.93
CA PHE A 229 5.53 -7.72 -12.92
C PHE A 229 4.65 -8.84 -13.47
N ALA A 230 4.77 -10.01 -12.85
CA ALA A 230 3.91 -11.16 -13.09
C ALA A 230 3.07 -11.42 -11.84
N LEU A 231 1.76 -11.49 -12.02
CA LEU A 231 0.79 -11.92 -11.02
C LEU A 231 0.24 -13.28 -11.43
N ASN A 232 0.43 -14.28 -10.58
CA ASN A 232 -0.16 -15.60 -10.73
C ASN A 232 -1.14 -15.82 -9.58
N LEU A 233 -2.44 -15.84 -9.89
CA LEU A 233 -3.50 -16.12 -8.93
C LEU A 233 -3.95 -17.56 -9.08
N VAL A 234 -3.75 -18.35 -8.04
CA VAL A 234 -4.18 -19.75 -7.96
C VAL A 234 -5.12 -19.88 -6.78
N PHE A 235 -6.26 -20.51 -7.02
CA PHE A 235 -7.28 -20.72 -6.01
C PHE A 235 -7.35 -22.20 -5.64
N GLY A 236 -7.31 -22.47 -4.34
CA GLY A 236 -7.57 -23.78 -3.78
C GLY A 236 -8.98 -23.83 -3.19
N GLY A 237 -9.56 -25.02 -3.13
CA GLY A 237 -10.90 -25.22 -2.57
C GLY A 237 -10.91 -26.30 -1.51
N ARG A 238 -11.54 -26.03 -0.37
CA ARG A 238 -11.94 -27.07 0.58
C ARG A 238 -13.36 -27.50 0.29
N TYR A 239 -13.57 -28.80 0.11
CA TYR A 239 -14.91 -29.35 0.09
C TYR A 239 -15.57 -29.08 1.45
N ALA A 240 -16.71 -28.41 1.42
CA ALA A 240 -17.52 -28.16 2.60
C ALA A 240 -18.87 -28.87 2.39
N PRO A 241 -19.21 -29.93 3.16
CA PRO A 241 -20.53 -30.54 3.07
C PRO A 241 -21.62 -29.51 3.38
N LEU A 242 -22.80 -29.68 2.78
CA LEU A 242 -23.99 -28.89 3.10
C LEU A 242 -24.50 -29.21 4.51
#